data_AF-A0A0C1ZR71-F1
#
_entry.id   AF-A0A0C1ZR71-F1
#
_cell.length_a   1.000
_cell.length_b   1.000
_cell.length_c   1.000
_cell.angle_alpha   90.00
_cell.angle_beta   90.00
_cell.angle_gamma   90.00
#
_symmetry.space_group_name_H-M   'P 1'
#
loop_
_entity.id
_entity.type
_entity.pdbx_description
1 polymer ?
#
loop_
_entity_poly.entity_id
_entity_poly.type
_entity_poly.pdbx_seq_one_letter_code
_entity_poly.pdbx_strand_id
1 'polypeptide(L)'
;MTHGEVRVLASRNGWGEKKLGALQHALDNLVTVDVYHPSVLDAYVEIDIYSQSHATGARNMGKNDLWIAACAKAVGATLITTDHDFSHLDPDLLAVECVTPDPRGSNKKP
;
A
#
# COMPACT_ATOMS: atom_id res chain seq x y z
N MET A 1 -5.90 3.61 6.34
CA MET A 1 -6.21 2.38 5.56
C MET A 1 -5.27 1.26 5.98
N THR A 2 -3.98 1.31 5.61
CA THR A 2 -2.98 0.23 5.86
C THR A 2 -2.88 -0.21 7.32
N HIS A 3 -2.85 0.74 8.26
CA HIS A 3 -2.85 0.44 9.70
C HIS A 3 -4.10 -0.33 10.16
N GLY A 4 -5.24 -0.13 9.50
CA GLY A 4 -6.47 -0.86 9.77
C GLY A 4 -6.43 -2.27 9.18
N GLU A 5 -6.01 -2.41 7.92
CA GLU A 5 -5.92 -3.71 7.25
C GLU A 5 -4.98 -4.68 7.95
N VAL A 6 -3.80 -4.21 8.39
CA VAL A 6 -2.86 -5.06 9.12
C VAL A 6 -3.39 -5.49 10.50
N ARG A 7 -4.18 -4.63 11.17
CA ARG A 7 -4.84 -4.98 12.44
C ARG A 7 -5.98 -5.98 12.22
N VAL A 8 -6.73 -5.85 11.13
CA VAL A 8 -7.74 -6.85 10.72
C VAL A 8 -7.08 -8.19 10.44
N LEU A 9 -5.95 -8.21 9.71
CA LEU A 9 -5.17 -9.42 9.46
C LEU A 9 -4.67 -10.06 10.76
N ALA A 10 -4.10 -9.25 11.66
CA ALA A 10 -3.62 -9.73 12.95
C ALA A 10 -4.75 -10.34 13.80
N SER A 11 -5.92 -9.69 13.82
CA SER A 11 -7.11 -10.16 14.52
C SER A 11 -7.64 -11.47 13.91
N ARG A 12 -7.83 -11.51 12.59
CA ARG A 12 -8.28 -12.72 11.86
C ARG A 12 -7.37 -13.92 12.09
N ASN A 13 -6.06 -13.68 12.20
CA ASN A 13 -5.05 -14.72 12.40
C ASN A 13 -4.76 -15.03 13.88
N GLY A 14 -5.50 -14.45 14.82
CA GLY A 14 -5.34 -14.71 16.26
C GLY A 14 -3.94 -14.40 16.80
N TRP A 15 -3.31 -13.32 16.33
CA TRP A 15 -1.98 -12.94 16.80
C TRP A 15 -2.00 -12.59 18.29
N GLY A 16 -1.19 -13.28 19.09
CA GLY A 16 -1.03 -12.95 20.51
C GLY A 16 -0.16 -11.72 20.76
N GLU A 17 -0.16 -11.26 22.02
CA GLU A 17 0.47 -10.01 22.48
C GLU A 17 1.88 -9.74 21.94
N LYS A 18 2.74 -10.77 21.87
CA LYS A 18 4.11 -10.61 21.35
C LYS A 18 4.13 -10.12 19.89
N LYS A 19 3.27 -10.68 19.03
CA LYS A 19 3.19 -10.28 17.62
C LYS A 19 2.50 -8.93 17.45
N LEU A 20 1.48 -8.65 18.26
CA LEU A 20 0.80 -7.35 18.26
C LEU A 20 1.74 -6.22 18.72
N GLY A 21 2.55 -6.46 19.76
CA GLY A 21 3.57 -5.51 20.20
C GLY A 21 4.65 -5.27 19.15
N ALA A 22 5.11 -6.32 18.47
CA ALA A 22 6.06 -6.17 17.36
C ALA A 22 5.46 -5.39 16.17
N LEU A 23 4.19 -5.64 15.84
CA LEU A 23 3.46 -4.89 14.80
C LEU A 23 3.34 -3.41 15.18
N GLN A 24 2.90 -3.12 16.40
CA GLN A 24 2.75 -1.74 16.85
C GLN A 24 4.09 -1.00 16.84
N HIS A 25 5.16 -1.63 17.36
CA HIS A 25 6.50 -1.07 17.29
C HIS A 25 6.95 -0.82 15.84
N ALA A 26 6.67 -1.74 14.90
CA ALA A 26 7.00 -1.52 13.49
C ALA A 26 6.24 -0.31 12.90
N LEU A 27 4.94 -0.17 13.20
CA LEU A 27 4.13 0.96 12.76
C LEU A 27 4.59 2.30 13.37
N ASP A 28 4.97 2.31 14.65
CA ASP A 28 5.43 3.52 15.36
C ASP A 28 6.76 4.06 14.80
N ASN A 29 7.53 3.23 14.09
CA ASN A 29 8.77 3.62 13.42
C ASN A 29 8.55 4.10 11.98
N LEU A 30 7.30 4.18 11.50
CA LEU A 30 6.96 4.66 10.16
C LEU A 30 6.27 6.02 10.22
N VAL A 31 6.48 6.83 9.19
CA VAL A 31 5.71 8.06 8.98
C VAL A 31 4.33 7.68 8.46
N THR A 32 3.28 8.16 9.13
CA THR A 32 1.89 7.98 8.69
C THR A 32 1.44 9.18 7.87
N VAL A 33 0.99 8.93 6.64
CA VAL A 33 0.39 9.95 5.77
C VAL A 33 -1.11 10.03 6.04
N ASP A 34 -1.62 11.25 6.25
CA ASP A 34 -3.04 11.50 6.43
C ASP A 34 -3.77 11.55 5.09
N VAL A 35 -4.80 10.71 4.96
CA VAL A 35 -5.59 10.59 3.71
C VAL A 35 -6.52 11.76 3.45
N TYR A 36 -6.81 12.56 4.47
CA TYR A 36 -7.62 13.76 4.32
C TYR A 36 -6.82 14.99 3.89
N HIS A 37 -5.49 14.87 3.77
CA HIS A 37 -4.66 15.96 3.28
C HIS A 37 -5.02 16.30 1.82
N PRO A 38 -5.20 17.58 1.45
CA PRO A 38 -5.63 17.96 0.11
C PRO A 38 -4.79 17.35 -1.03
N SER A 39 -3.47 17.30 -0.87
CA SER A 39 -2.60 16.69 -1.89
C SER A 39 -2.83 15.19 -2.09
N VAL A 40 -3.31 14.47 -1.06
CA VAL A 40 -3.69 13.06 -1.19
C VAL A 40 -5.00 12.92 -1.95
N LEU A 41 -5.96 13.82 -1.71
CA LEU A 41 -7.22 13.85 -2.46
C LEU A 41 -6.99 14.15 -3.94
N ASP A 42 -6.12 15.13 -4.24
CA ASP A 42 -5.75 15.48 -5.62
C ASP A 42 -5.04 14.31 -6.31
N ALA A 43 -4.07 13.69 -5.63
CA ALA A 43 -3.36 12.51 -6.12
C ALA A 43 -4.31 11.32 -6.38
N TYR A 44 -5.30 11.12 -5.51
CA TYR A 44 -6.33 10.08 -5.69
C TYR A 44 -7.10 10.28 -6.98
N VAL A 45 -7.58 11.50 -7.23
CA VAL A 45 -8.34 11.84 -8.45
C VAL A 45 -7.48 11.62 -9.69
N GLU A 46 -6.22 12.05 -9.66
CA GLU A 46 -5.29 11.88 -10.78
C GLU A 46 -5.05 10.41 -11.12
N ILE A 47 -4.79 9.57 -10.11
CA ILE A 47 -4.54 8.14 -10.29
C ILE A 47 -5.79 7.40 -10.80
N ASP A 48 -6.97 7.73 -10.28
CA ASP A 48 -8.23 7.12 -10.72
C ASP A 48 -8.53 7.48 -12.18
N ILE A 49 -8.45 8.77 -12.55
CA ILE A 49 -8.63 9.22 -13.94
C ILE A 49 -7.62 8.54 -14.88
N TYR A 50 -6.35 8.47 -14.48
CA TYR A 50 -5.32 7.80 -15.27
C TYR A 50 -5.66 6.31 -15.48
N SER A 51 -6.07 5.61 -14.42
CA SER A 51 -6.40 4.19 -14.48
C SER A 51 -7.65 3.92 -15.34
N GLN A 52 -8.67 4.77 -15.24
CA GLN A 52 -9.91 4.65 -16.01
C GLN A 52 -9.73 5.03 -17.50
N SER A 53 -8.78 5.90 -17.82
CA SER A 53 -8.49 6.36 -19.19
C SER A 53 -7.45 5.50 -19.94
N HIS A 54 -7.08 4.35 -19.38
CA HIS A 54 -6.05 3.48 -19.95
C HIS A 54 -6.42 2.98 -21.36
N ALA A 55 -5.44 2.98 -22.28
CA ALA A 55 -5.66 2.81 -23.72
C ALA A 55 -6.29 1.47 -24.13
N THR A 56 -6.06 0.41 -23.35
CA THR A 56 -6.63 -0.93 -23.59
C THR A 56 -7.91 -1.19 -22.77
N GLY A 57 -8.55 -0.12 -22.29
CA GLY A 57 -9.72 -0.17 -21.42
C GLY A 57 -9.40 0.14 -19.96
N ALA A 58 -10.42 0.59 -19.24
CA ALA A 58 -10.34 0.99 -17.83
C ALA A 58 -9.68 -0.09 -16.95
N ARG A 59 -8.70 0.33 -16.15
CA ARG A 59 -8.05 -0.48 -15.13
C ARG A 59 -8.71 -0.18 -13.78
N ASN A 60 -9.52 -1.13 -13.30
CA ASN A 60 -10.13 -1.02 -11.99
C ASN A 60 -9.09 -1.34 -10.93
N MET A 61 -8.83 -0.39 -10.04
CA MET A 61 -8.03 -0.60 -8.84
C MET A 61 -8.95 -0.80 -7.63
N GLY A 62 -8.51 -1.59 -6.65
CA GLY A 62 -9.21 -1.66 -5.37
C GLY A 62 -9.23 -0.28 -4.70
N LYS A 63 -10.28 -0.01 -3.91
CA LYS A 63 -10.40 1.30 -3.24
C LYS A 63 -9.22 1.58 -2.30
N ASN A 64 -8.71 0.56 -1.61
CA ASN A 64 -7.56 0.73 -0.74
C ASN A 64 -6.27 0.94 -1.54
N ASP A 65 -6.14 0.31 -2.70
CA ASP A 65 -5.00 0.48 -3.61
C ASP A 65 -4.89 1.92 -4.10
N LEU A 66 -6.03 2.52 -4.50
CA LEU A 66 -6.09 3.94 -4.88
C LEU A 66 -5.61 4.84 -3.75
N TRP A 67 -6.06 4.62 -2.51
CA TRP A 67 -5.62 5.43 -1.37
C TRP A 67 -4.14 5.24 -1.05
N ILE A 68 -3.61 4.03 -1.16
CA ILE A 68 -2.18 3.74 -0.93
C ILE A 68 -1.32 4.43 -1.99
N ALA A 69 -1.70 4.31 -3.27
CA ALA A 69 -1.02 4.96 -4.38
C ALA A 69 -1.08 6.50 -4.26
N ALA A 70 -2.24 7.04 -3.88
CA ALA A 70 -2.42 8.47 -3.67
C ALA A 70 -1.53 9.01 -2.55
N CYS A 71 -1.43 8.30 -1.42
CA CYS A 71 -0.53 8.67 -0.34
C CYS A 71 0.93 8.71 -0.80
N ALA A 72 1.39 7.68 -1.53
CA ALA A 72 2.77 7.61 -2.02
C ALA A 72 3.07 8.75 -3.00
N LYS A 73 2.17 9.00 -3.96
CA LYS A 73 2.29 10.10 -4.93
C LYS A 73 2.32 11.47 -4.24
N ALA A 74 1.41 11.70 -3.31
CA ALA A 74 1.28 12.99 -2.62
C ALA A 74 2.53 13.43 -1.84
N VAL A 75 3.35 12.46 -1.41
CA VAL A 75 4.62 12.73 -0.70
C VAL A 75 5.86 12.46 -1.57
N GLY A 76 5.68 12.11 -2.84
CA GLY A 76 6.77 11.80 -3.76
C GLY A 76 7.58 10.55 -3.39
N ALA A 77 6.94 9.57 -2.74
CA ALA A 77 7.58 8.31 -2.35
C ALA A 77 7.39 7.20 -3.39
N THR A 78 8.31 6.25 -3.42
CA THR A 78 8.17 5.00 -4.17
C THR A 78 7.21 4.06 -3.43
N LEU A 79 6.20 3.55 -4.13
CA LEU A 79 5.31 2.52 -3.60
C LEU A 79 5.98 1.15 -3.68
N ILE A 80 6.28 0.57 -2.53
CA ILE A 80 6.77 -0.82 -2.43
C ILE A 80 5.58 -1.75 -2.27
N THR A 81 5.46 -2.77 -3.13
CA THR A 81 4.34 -3.70 -3.11
C THR A 81 4.74 -5.10 -3.55
N THR A 82 3.92 -6.10 -3.22
CA THR A 82 3.99 -7.45 -3.84
C THR A 82 2.86 -7.67 -4.83
N ASP A 83 2.02 -6.65 -5.03
CA ASP A 83 0.83 -6.69 -5.88
C ASP A 83 1.13 -6.09 -7.26
N HIS A 84 0.73 -6.80 -8.31
CA HIS A 84 0.93 -6.37 -9.69
C HIS A 84 -0.19 -5.48 -10.21
N ASP A 85 -1.26 -5.25 -9.44
CA ASP A 85 -2.37 -4.37 -9.81
C ASP A 85 -1.96 -2.89 -9.96
N PHE A 86 -0.74 -2.52 -9.54
CA PHE A 86 -0.17 -1.18 -9.74
C PHE A 86 0.67 -1.05 -11.02
N SER A 87 0.92 -2.15 -11.74
CA SER A 87 1.88 -2.21 -12.84
C SER A 87 1.48 -1.41 -14.09
N HIS A 88 0.22 -1.00 -14.21
CA HIS A 88 -0.26 -0.16 -15.31
C HIS A 88 0.00 1.33 -15.11
N LEU A 89 0.38 1.75 -13.90
CA LEU A 89 0.67 3.15 -13.59
C LEU A 89 1.97 3.59 -14.27
N ASP A 90 1.95 4.80 -14.83
CA ASP A 90 3.14 5.39 -15.43
C ASP A 90 4.19 5.68 -14.33
N PRO A 91 5.47 5.32 -14.50
CA PRO A 91 6.53 5.66 -13.56
C PRO A 91 6.67 7.17 -13.27
N ASP A 92 6.33 8.03 -14.23
CA ASP A 92 6.32 9.49 -14.04
C ASP A 92 5.10 9.94 -13.20
N LEU A 93 4.03 9.15 -13.19
CA LEU A 93 2.85 9.38 -12.34
C LEU A 93 3.09 8.93 -10.90
N LEU A 94 3.62 7.72 -10.73
CA LEU A 94 3.96 7.10 -9.45
C LEU A 94 5.04 6.04 -9.66
N ALA A 95 6.18 6.21 -8.97
CA ALA A 95 7.19 5.17 -8.91
C ALA A 95 6.69 3.96 -8.09
N VAL A 96 6.71 2.77 -8.69
CA VAL A 96 6.30 1.52 -8.05
C VAL A 96 7.44 0.51 -8.13
N GLU A 97 7.78 -0.11 -7.01
CA GLU A 97 8.75 -1.21 -6.93
C GLU A 97 8.03 -2.48 -6.43
N CYS A 98 7.90 -3.47 -7.32
CA CYS A 98 7.34 -4.76 -6.97
C CYS A 98 8.44 -5.68 -6.41
N VAL A 99 8.29 -6.12 -5.16
CA VAL A 99 9.24 -6.99 -4.47
C VAL A 99 8.67 -8.40 -4.36
N THR A 100 9.52 -9.41 -4.53
CA THR A 100 9.16 -10.81 -4.25
C THR A 100 9.68 -11.19 -2.86
N PRO A 101 8.82 -11.56 -1.89
CA PRO A 101 9.28 -12.01 -0.58
C PRO A 101 10.12 -13.28 -0.71
N ASP A 102 11.25 -13.38 0.02
CA ASP A 102 12.03 -14.63 0.05
C ASP A 102 11.19 -15.73 0.73
N PRO A 103 10.88 -16.84 0.02
CA PRO A 103 10.04 -17.91 0.54
C PRO A 103 10.64 -18.64 1.76
N ARG A 104 11.91 -18.41 2.10
CA ARG A 104 12.63 -19.08 3.20
C ARG A 104 12.48 -18.41 4.58
N GLY A 105 11.77 -17.27 4.66
CA GLY A 105 11.62 -16.51 5.92
C GLY A 105 10.67 -17.13 6.96
N SER A 106 9.93 -18.18 6.64
CA SER A 106 8.85 -18.72 7.50
C SER A 106 9.22 -19.91 8.39
N ASN A 107 10.46 -20.44 8.33
CA ASN A 107 10.83 -21.63 9.09
C ASN A 107 12.23 -21.54 9.72
N LYS A 108 12.33 -20.78 10.82
CA LYS A 108 13.35 -21.02 11.86
C LYS A 108 12.67 -20.97 13.22
N LYS A 109 12.17 -22.13 13.67
CA LYS A 109 11.98 -22.42 15.08
C LYS A 109 13.19 -23.23 15.55
N PRO A 110 13.82 -22.89 16.70
CA PRO A 110 14.77 -23.80 17.35
C PRO A 110 14.05 -25.07 17.83
#